data_AF-A0A175RCD4-F1
#
_entry.id   AF-A0A175RCD4-F1
#
_cell.length_a   1.000
_cell.length_b   1.000
_cell.length_c   1.000
_cell.angle_alpha   90.00
_cell.angle_beta   90.00
_cell.angle_gamma   90.00
#
_symmetry.space_group_name_H-M   'P 1'
#
loop_
_entity.id
_entity.type
_entity.pdbx_description
1 polymer ?
#
loop_
_entity_poly.entity_id
_entity_poly.type
_entity_poly.pdbx_seq_one_letter_code
_entity_poly.pdbx_strand_id
1 'polypeptide(L)'
;MHEKTWLTYVEAAAEVGLTVEGLRQRARREHWRKMLGNDGKALIMLPDDIDRLPPGEAIGKQEGEPSKATRLPPASPPGNEEALTTLVASLQDRVAELREDLERERTMANAEIARERERAEKAIAWERAERAKEREQAERTATELSEIAKALANAMESGAARERELIEKLAEARKAGRGWWPWRRAG
;
A
#
# COMPACT_ATOMS: atom_id res chain seq x y z
N MET A 1 30.96 -9.84 -36.00
CA MET A 1 29.57 -9.60 -35.58
C MET A 1 29.65 -9.32 -34.10
N HIS A 2 29.59 -8.04 -33.71
CA HIS A 2 29.88 -7.64 -32.33
C HIS A 2 28.56 -7.21 -31.67
N GLU A 3 28.29 -7.79 -30.50
CA GLU A 3 27.02 -7.71 -29.81
C GLU A 3 26.88 -6.38 -29.07
N LYS A 4 25.76 -5.69 -29.30
CA LYS A 4 25.36 -4.50 -28.55
C LYS A 4 24.83 -4.95 -27.19
N THR A 5 25.68 -4.92 -26.18
CA THR A 5 25.31 -5.39 -24.84
C THR A 5 24.76 -4.24 -24.00
N TRP A 6 23.59 -4.47 -23.39
CA TRP A 6 23.01 -3.58 -22.40
C TRP A 6 23.57 -3.94 -21.03
N LEU A 7 24.33 -3.03 -20.43
CA LEU A 7 25.02 -3.28 -19.17
C LEU A 7 24.65 -2.22 -18.14
N THR A 8 24.72 -2.57 -16.87
CA THR A 8 24.59 -1.55 -15.81
C THR A 8 25.79 -0.62 -15.83
N TYR A 9 25.63 0.58 -15.27
CA TYR A 9 26.74 1.54 -15.11
C TYR A 9 27.99 0.96 -14.43
N VAL A 10 27.82 -0.02 -13.54
CA VAL A 10 28.92 -0.64 -12.79
C VAL A 10 29.67 -1.64 -13.68
N GLU A 11 28.94 -2.49 -14.39
CA GLU A 11 29.52 -3.48 -15.29
C GLU A 11 30.20 -2.81 -16.49
N ALA A 12 29.54 -1.83 -17.10
CA ALA A 12 30.11 -1.06 -18.20
C ALA A 12 31.34 -0.25 -17.76
N ALA A 13 31.41 0.19 -16.50
CA ALA A 13 32.58 0.91 -15.98
C ALA A 13 33.78 -0.04 -15.81
N ALA A 14 33.52 -1.27 -15.33
CA ALA A 14 34.53 -2.31 -15.22
C ALA A 14 35.05 -2.75 -16.60
N GLU A 15 34.19 -2.86 -17.61
CA GLU A 15 34.58 -3.27 -18.96
C GLU A 15 35.43 -2.21 -19.67
N VAL A 16 35.14 -0.92 -19.50
CA VAL A 16 35.89 0.18 -20.13
C VAL A 16 37.08 0.64 -19.27
N GLY A 17 37.22 0.13 -18.03
CA GLY A 17 38.28 0.55 -17.11
C GLY A 17 38.13 2.00 -16.62
N LEU A 18 36.89 2.51 -16.55
CA LEU A 18 36.57 3.86 -16.07
C LEU A 18 35.94 3.81 -14.67
N THR A 19 35.97 4.93 -13.96
CA THR A 19 35.11 5.08 -12.77
C THR A 19 33.64 5.17 -13.19
N VAL A 20 32.73 4.72 -12.34
CA VAL A 20 31.27 4.76 -12.59
C VAL A 20 30.79 6.18 -12.89
N GLU A 21 31.35 7.18 -12.20
CA GLU A 21 31.04 8.59 -12.46
C GLU A 21 31.61 9.09 -13.79
N GLY A 22 32.85 8.71 -14.13
CA GLY A 22 33.45 9.02 -15.42
C GLY A 22 32.63 8.44 -16.58
N LEU A 23 32.16 7.20 -16.42
CA LEU A 23 31.25 6.56 -17.37
C LEU A 23 29.90 7.31 -17.46
N ARG A 24 29.35 7.76 -16.33
CA ARG A 24 28.09 8.52 -16.31
C ARG A 24 28.19 9.87 -17.01
N GLN A 25 29.28 10.59 -16.77
CA GLN A 25 29.54 11.86 -17.43
C GLN A 25 29.76 11.66 -18.94
N ARG A 26 30.48 10.60 -19.32
CA ARG A 26 30.74 10.27 -20.72
C ARG A 26 29.48 9.83 -21.47
N ALA A 27 28.69 8.92 -20.90
CA ALA A 27 27.40 8.51 -21.46
C ALA A 27 26.43 9.69 -21.64
N ARG A 28 26.55 10.74 -20.83
CA ARG A 28 25.79 12.00 -21.00
C ARG A 28 26.34 12.86 -22.15
N ARG A 29 27.66 12.97 -22.30
CA ARG A 29 28.30 13.77 -23.36
C ARG A 29 28.13 13.15 -24.75
N GLU A 30 28.25 11.83 -24.83
CA GLU A 30 28.16 11.05 -26.07
C GLU A 30 26.74 10.54 -26.36
N HIS A 31 25.75 10.97 -25.55
CA HIS A 31 24.34 10.62 -25.72
C HIS A 31 24.07 9.11 -25.88
N TRP A 32 24.78 8.27 -25.10
CA TRP A 32 24.58 6.82 -25.14
C TRP A 32 23.15 6.44 -24.75
N ARG A 33 22.60 5.40 -25.40
CA ARG A 33 21.22 4.97 -25.16
C ARG A 33 21.09 4.40 -23.75
N LYS A 34 20.04 4.82 -23.04
CA LYS A 34 19.72 4.39 -21.68
C LYS A 34 18.37 3.70 -21.65
N MET A 35 18.26 2.63 -20.89
CA MET A 35 17.03 1.89 -20.67
C MET A 35 16.89 1.61 -19.17
N LEU A 36 15.65 1.65 -18.66
CA LEU A 36 15.39 1.23 -17.29
C LEU A 36 15.23 -0.29 -17.28
N GLY A 37 16.09 -1.00 -16.54
CA GLY A 37 15.99 -2.46 -16.41
C GLY A 37 14.85 -2.87 -15.47
N ASN A 38 14.47 -4.15 -15.52
CA ASN A 38 13.42 -4.74 -14.68
C ASN A 38 13.72 -4.58 -13.17
N ASP A 39 15.00 -4.46 -12.80
CA ASP A 39 15.47 -4.28 -11.43
C ASP A 39 15.49 -2.79 -10.99
N GLY A 40 14.90 -1.89 -11.79
CA GLY A 40 14.90 -0.44 -11.54
C GLY A 40 16.25 0.26 -11.75
N LYS A 41 17.31 -0.49 -12.11
CA LYS A 41 18.64 0.06 -12.42
C LYS A 41 18.70 0.53 -13.87
N ALA A 42 19.39 1.65 -14.09
CA ALA A 42 19.62 2.18 -15.44
C ALA A 42 20.70 1.36 -16.17
N LEU A 43 20.31 0.78 -17.30
CA LEU A 43 21.17 0.08 -18.25
C LEU A 43 21.61 1.05 -19.34
N ILE A 44 22.85 0.93 -19.79
CA ILE A 44 23.41 1.67 -20.92
C ILE A 44 23.82 0.68 -21.99
N MET A 45 23.56 1.04 -23.24
CA MET A 45 24.11 0.34 -24.39
C MET A 45 25.52 0.88 -24.69
N LEU A 46 26.51 0.01 -24.58
CA LEU A 46 27.90 0.33 -24.90
C LEU A 46 28.09 0.33 -26.44
N PRO A 47 28.61 1.41 -27.06
CA PRO A 47 28.86 1.43 -28.51
C PRO A 47 30.11 0.61 -28.88
N ASP A 48 30.12 0.02 -30.08
CA ASP A 48 31.15 -0.93 -30.54
C ASP A 48 32.58 -0.34 -30.67
N ASP A 49 32.74 0.99 -30.67
CA ASP A 49 34.01 1.70 -30.89
C ASP A 49 34.82 1.95 -29.59
N ILE A 50 34.65 1.14 -28.54
CA ILE A 50 35.29 1.34 -27.21
C ILE A 50 36.82 1.38 -27.30
N ASP A 51 37.42 0.59 -28.19
CA ASP A 51 38.88 0.48 -28.34
C ASP A 51 39.53 1.73 -28.95
N ARG A 52 38.74 2.64 -29.56
CA ARG A 52 39.25 3.91 -30.11
C ARG A 52 39.29 5.04 -29.07
N LEU A 53 38.89 4.76 -27.83
CA LEU A 53 38.81 5.79 -26.80
C LEU A 53 40.19 5.96 -26.14
N PRO A 54 40.74 7.19 -26.08
CA PRO A 54 41.92 7.44 -25.27
C PRO A 54 41.58 7.11 -23.81
N PRO A 55 42.49 6.45 -23.06
CA PRO A 55 42.29 6.18 -21.65
C PRO A 55 42.05 7.52 -20.95
N GLY A 56 40.83 7.71 -20.47
CA GLY A 56 40.47 8.91 -19.73
C GLY A 56 41.11 8.84 -18.37
N GLU A 57 42.06 9.75 -18.09
CA GLU A 57 42.56 10.05 -16.75
C GLU A 57 41.41 10.47 -15.84
N ALA A 58 40.71 9.49 -15.29
CA ALA A 58 40.01 9.65 -14.03
C ALA A 58 41.05 9.43 -12.93
N ILE A 59 41.80 10.50 -12.61
CA ILE A 59 42.66 10.54 -11.42
C ILE A 59 41.77 10.27 -10.22
N GLY A 60 41.91 9.07 -9.66
CA GLY A 60 41.03 8.56 -8.61
C GLY A 60 41.60 7.35 -7.87
N LYS A 61 42.90 7.36 -7.59
CA LYS A 61 43.60 6.74 -6.44
C LYS A 61 45.11 6.75 -6.72
N GLN A 62 45.87 7.60 -6.01
CA GLN A 62 47.33 7.45 -5.93
C GLN A 62 47.66 6.45 -4.82
N GLU A 63 48.00 5.23 -5.21
CA GLU A 63 48.88 4.37 -4.41
C GLU A 63 50.23 4.31 -5.14
N GLY A 64 51.27 4.86 -4.50
CA GLY A 64 52.69 4.57 -4.74
C GLY A 64 53.38 5.16 -5.98
N GLU A 65 54.03 6.33 -5.84
CA GLU A 65 55.46 6.60 -6.15
C GLU A 65 55.79 8.12 -6.23
N PRO A 66 57.07 8.54 -6.03
CA PRO A 66 57.39 9.75 -5.28
C PRO A 66 57.18 11.04 -6.08
N SER A 67 56.30 11.88 -5.55
CA SER A 67 56.01 13.21 -6.06
C SER A 67 57.27 14.08 -6.05
N LYS A 68 57.61 14.61 -7.24
CA LYS A 68 58.48 15.78 -7.42
C LYS A 68 58.19 16.81 -6.34
N ALA A 69 59.24 17.27 -5.67
CA ALA A 69 59.21 18.32 -4.66
C ALA A 69 58.53 19.58 -5.22
N THR A 70 57.21 19.62 -5.08
CA THR A 70 56.42 20.83 -5.18
C THR A 70 56.80 21.62 -3.95
N ARG A 71 57.59 22.68 -4.12
CA ARG A 71 57.86 23.65 -3.06
C ARG A 71 56.51 24.00 -2.44
N LEU A 72 56.34 23.71 -1.15
CA LEU A 72 55.22 24.22 -0.38
C LEU A 72 55.20 25.75 -0.58
N PRO A 73 54.05 26.35 -0.93
CA PRO A 73 53.92 27.80 -0.75
C PRO A 73 54.19 28.12 0.72
N PRO A 74 54.85 29.27 1.01
CA PRO A 74 55.12 29.67 2.38
C PRO A 74 53.81 29.70 3.18
N ALA A 75 53.91 29.29 4.45
CA ALA A 75 52.81 29.19 5.40
C ALA A 75 51.81 30.35 5.24
N SER A 76 50.52 29.99 5.17
CA SER A 76 49.40 30.93 5.19
C SER A 76 49.65 32.03 6.23
N PRO A 77 49.36 33.31 5.90
CA PRO A 77 49.57 34.41 6.82
C PRO A 77 48.76 34.19 8.12
N PRO A 78 49.28 34.62 9.28
CA PRO A 78 48.65 34.43 10.61
C PRO A 78 47.31 35.17 10.82
N GLY A 79 46.62 35.58 9.76
CA GLY A 79 45.31 36.28 9.81
C GLY A 79 44.09 35.41 9.51
N ASN A 80 44.26 34.11 9.21
CA ASN A 80 43.14 33.22 8.83
C ASN A 80 42.45 32.52 10.00
N GLU A 81 43.06 32.46 11.19
CA GLU A 81 42.45 31.77 12.34
C GLU A 81 41.19 32.48 12.83
N GLU A 82 41.16 33.82 12.85
CA GLU A 82 39.97 34.61 13.20
C GLU A 82 38.84 34.47 12.17
N ALA A 83 39.18 34.40 10.88
CA ALA A 83 38.21 34.17 9.82
C ALA A 83 37.60 32.75 9.91
N LEU A 84 38.42 31.75 10.25
CA LEU A 84 37.98 30.38 10.46
C LEU A 84 37.12 30.25 11.72
N THR A 85 37.49 30.90 12.83
CA THR A 85 36.68 30.87 14.06
C THR A 85 35.33 31.54 13.86
N THR A 86 35.29 32.67 13.12
CA THR A 86 34.05 33.36 12.76
C THR A 86 33.17 32.49 11.87
N LEU A 87 33.75 31.82 10.87
CA LEU A 87 33.02 30.90 10.00
C LEU A 87 32.47 29.71 10.79
N VAL A 88 33.27 29.10 11.66
CA VAL A 88 32.84 27.98 12.51
C VAL A 88 31.70 28.40 13.43
N ALA A 89 31.77 29.58 14.06
CA ALA A 89 30.68 30.11 14.87
C ALA A 89 29.41 30.30 14.04
N SER A 90 29.50 30.91 12.86
CA SER A 90 28.34 31.09 11.97
C SER A 90 27.72 29.75 11.51
N LEU A 91 28.54 28.73 11.28
CA LEU A 91 28.07 27.39 10.93
C LEU A 91 27.42 26.69 12.12
N GLN A 92 27.95 26.87 13.34
CA GLN A 92 27.36 26.35 14.56
C GLN A 92 25.99 26.99 14.83
N ASP A 93 25.87 28.30 14.67
CA ASP A 93 24.60 29.02 14.78
C ASP A 93 23.59 28.52 13.74
N ARG A 94 24.03 28.37 12.47
CA ARG A 94 23.15 27.85 11.42
C ARG A 94 22.72 26.41 11.67
N VAL A 95 23.59 25.57 12.22
CA VAL A 95 23.26 24.20 12.60
C VAL A 95 22.26 24.19 13.76
N ALA A 96 22.39 25.10 14.73
CA ALA A 96 21.43 25.22 15.83
C ALA A 96 20.04 25.63 15.31
N GLU A 97 19.97 26.62 14.43
CA GLU A 97 18.73 27.07 13.80
C GLU A 97 18.06 25.95 12.99
N LEU A 98 18.82 25.25 12.14
CA LEU A 98 18.30 24.13 11.34
C LEU A 98 17.80 22.97 12.20
N ARG A 99 18.41 22.72 13.37
CA ARG A 99 17.93 21.71 14.31
C ARG A 99 16.60 22.11 14.93
N GLU A 100 16.45 23.38 15.30
CA GLU A 100 15.21 23.90 15.86
C GLU A 100 14.08 23.86 14.82
N ASP A 101 14.35 24.27 13.58
CA ASP A 101 13.39 24.16 12.48
C ASP A 101 12.97 22.70 12.23
N LEU A 102 13.92 21.78 12.19
CA LEU A 102 13.63 20.35 12.04
C LEU A 102 12.76 19.81 13.19
N GLU A 103 12.99 20.27 14.41
CA GLU A 103 12.19 19.88 15.57
C GLU A 103 10.77 20.46 15.53
N ARG A 104 10.63 21.73 15.11
CA ARG A 104 9.32 22.35 14.83
C ARG A 104 8.56 21.60 13.74
N GLU A 105 9.22 21.24 12.63
CA GLU A 105 8.58 20.46 11.57
C GLU A 105 8.17 19.07 12.05
N ARG A 106 9.02 18.38 12.80
CA ARG A 106 8.71 17.07 13.37
C ARG A 106 7.52 17.13 14.33
N THR A 107 7.48 18.13 15.20
CA THR A 107 6.36 18.30 16.14
C THR A 107 5.05 18.59 15.41
N MET A 108 5.08 19.44 14.37
CA MET A 108 3.91 19.72 13.53
C MET A 108 3.44 18.48 12.77
N ALA A 109 4.35 17.74 12.14
CA ALA A 109 4.03 16.51 11.42
C ALA A 109 3.45 15.44 12.37
N ASN A 110 4.04 15.27 13.55
CA ASN A 110 3.52 14.34 14.56
C ASN A 110 2.12 14.76 15.06
N ALA A 111 1.88 16.06 15.25
CA ALA A 111 0.58 16.57 15.63
C ALA A 111 -0.48 16.35 14.53
N GLU A 112 -0.11 16.49 13.26
CA GLU A 112 -0.99 16.19 12.13
C GLU A 112 -1.33 14.70 12.06
N ILE A 113 -0.32 13.82 12.14
CA ILE A 113 -0.51 12.36 12.19
C ILE A 113 -1.43 11.98 13.36
N ALA A 114 -1.25 12.59 14.54
CA ALA A 114 -2.11 12.32 15.70
C ALA A 114 -3.57 12.72 15.43
N ARG A 115 -3.81 13.89 14.82
CA ARG A 115 -5.16 14.34 14.45
C ARG A 115 -5.80 13.44 13.40
N GLU A 116 -5.04 12.98 12.42
CA GLU A 116 -5.53 12.04 11.40
C GLU A 116 -5.91 10.69 12.00
N ARG A 117 -5.07 10.16 12.91
CA ARG A 117 -5.38 8.93 13.66
C ARG A 117 -6.67 9.07 14.46
N GLU A 118 -6.83 10.18 15.18
CA GLU A 118 -8.05 10.43 15.96
C GLU A 118 -9.30 10.50 15.06
N ARG A 119 -9.21 11.15 13.89
CA ARG A 119 -10.32 11.18 12.91
C ARG A 119 -10.63 9.78 12.37
N ALA A 120 -9.60 9.00 12.05
CA ALA A 120 -9.76 7.64 11.56
C ALA A 120 -10.40 6.74 12.63
N GLU A 121 -9.96 6.83 13.88
CA GLU A 121 -10.55 6.10 15.01
C GLU A 121 -12.01 6.46 15.23
N LYS A 122 -12.35 7.75 15.16
CA LYS A 122 -13.75 8.22 15.24
C LYS A 122 -14.60 7.68 14.09
N ALA A 123 -14.08 7.66 12.87
CA ALA A 123 -14.78 7.10 11.71
C ALA A 123 -15.02 5.58 11.88
N ILE A 124 -13.99 4.84 12.30
CA ILE A 124 -14.11 3.39 12.57
C ILE A 124 -15.12 3.13 13.70
N ALA A 125 -15.09 3.92 14.77
CA ALA A 125 -16.03 3.79 15.88
C ALA A 125 -17.47 4.06 15.42
N TRP A 126 -17.68 5.08 14.60
CA TRP A 126 -18.97 5.40 14.00
C TRP A 126 -19.50 4.26 13.13
N GLU A 127 -18.70 3.74 12.20
CA GLU A 127 -19.08 2.61 11.34
C GLU A 127 -19.43 1.36 12.15
N ARG A 128 -18.67 1.07 13.22
CA ARG A 128 -18.96 -0.06 14.11
C ARG A 128 -20.28 0.12 14.86
N ALA A 129 -20.57 1.34 15.30
CA ALA A 129 -21.82 1.66 15.98
C ALA A 129 -23.02 1.52 15.03
N GLU A 130 -22.91 1.99 13.79
CA GLU A 130 -23.95 1.79 12.77
C GLU A 130 -24.17 0.31 12.45
N ARG A 131 -23.10 -0.44 12.19
CA ARG A 131 -23.22 -1.90 11.95
C ARG A 131 -23.81 -2.64 13.13
N ALA A 132 -23.56 -2.19 14.37
CA ALA A 132 -24.18 -2.78 15.56
C ALA A 132 -25.69 -2.54 15.58
N LYS A 133 -26.16 -1.32 15.26
CA LYS A 133 -27.59 -1.02 15.15
C LYS A 133 -28.25 -1.82 14.03
N GLU A 134 -27.62 -1.91 12.86
CA GLU A 134 -28.12 -2.70 11.74
C GLU A 134 -28.29 -4.18 12.11
N ARG A 135 -27.30 -4.76 12.82
CA ARG A 135 -27.39 -6.13 13.33
C ARG A 135 -28.51 -6.30 14.32
N GLU A 136 -28.67 -5.37 15.25
CA GLU A 136 -29.75 -5.41 16.23
C GLU A 136 -31.13 -5.32 15.56
N GLN A 137 -31.28 -4.46 14.55
CA GLN A 137 -32.50 -4.39 13.74
C GLN A 137 -32.75 -5.68 12.96
N ALA A 138 -31.71 -6.25 12.35
CA ALA A 138 -31.80 -7.52 11.64
C ALA A 138 -32.21 -8.67 12.58
N GLU A 139 -31.63 -8.74 13.78
CA GLU A 139 -32.01 -9.72 14.80
C GLU A 139 -33.46 -9.55 15.24
N ARG A 140 -33.92 -8.32 15.50
CA ARG A 140 -35.33 -8.04 15.85
C ARG A 140 -36.27 -8.52 14.74
N THR A 141 -36.03 -8.09 13.50
CA THR A 141 -36.86 -8.53 12.36
C THR A 141 -36.81 -10.04 12.15
N ALA A 142 -35.66 -10.69 12.36
CA ALA A 142 -35.55 -12.14 12.29
C ALA A 142 -36.36 -12.84 13.39
N THR A 143 -36.37 -12.31 14.62
CA THR A 143 -37.21 -12.83 15.70
C THR A 143 -38.70 -12.64 15.39
N GLU A 144 -39.11 -11.48 14.89
CA GLU A 144 -40.49 -11.22 14.49
C GLU A 144 -40.95 -12.16 13.37
N LEU A 145 -40.13 -12.36 12.34
CA LEU A 145 -40.42 -13.29 11.25
C LEU A 145 -40.52 -14.74 11.75
N SER A 146 -39.67 -15.13 12.70
CA SER A 146 -39.73 -16.45 13.33
C SER A 146 -41.04 -16.66 14.09
N GLU A 147 -41.47 -15.67 14.87
CA GLU A 147 -42.74 -15.74 15.60
C GLU A 147 -43.95 -15.75 14.65
N ILE A 148 -43.92 -14.96 13.58
CA ILE A 148 -44.96 -14.98 12.54
C ILE A 148 -45.00 -16.35 11.85
N ALA A 149 -43.85 -16.93 11.52
CA ALA A 149 -43.76 -18.25 10.89
C ALA A 149 -44.34 -19.34 11.80
N LYS A 150 -44.03 -19.31 13.10
CA LYS A 150 -44.62 -20.24 14.09
C LYS A 150 -46.13 -20.05 14.20
N ALA A 151 -46.61 -18.81 14.28
CA ALA A 151 -48.03 -18.52 14.34
C ALA A 151 -48.78 -19.01 13.10
N LEU A 152 -48.19 -18.84 11.90
CA LEU A 152 -48.73 -19.34 10.66
C LEU A 152 -48.79 -20.87 10.64
N ALA A 153 -47.72 -21.55 11.08
CA ALA A 153 -47.69 -23.01 11.17
C ALA A 153 -48.81 -23.54 12.09
N ASN A 154 -48.96 -22.96 13.29
CA ASN A 154 -50.01 -23.33 14.24
C ASN A 154 -51.42 -23.07 13.66
N ALA A 155 -51.61 -21.97 12.92
CA ALA A 155 -52.88 -21.66 12.26
C ALA A 155 -53.21 -22.66 11.15
N MET A 156 -52.21 -23.07 10.36
CA MET A 156 -52.35 -24.10 9.31
C MET A 156 -52.71 -25.46 9.91
N GLU A 157 -52.04 -25.88 10.98
CA GLU A 157 -52.36 -27.12 11.70
C GLU A 157 -53.77 -27.09 12.29
N SER A 158 -54.14 -25.99 12.93
CA SER A 158 -55.48 -25.80 13.50
C SER A 158 -56.56 -25.78 12.40
N GLY A 159 -56.28 -25.15 11.26
CA GLY A 159 -57.16 -25.14 10.09
C GLY A 159 -57.37 -26.54 9.52
N ALA A 160 -56.28 -27.30 9.33
CA ALA A 160 -56.33 -28.67 8.85
C ALA A 160 -57.09 -29.59 9.82
N ALA A 161 -56.93 -29.41 11.14
CA ALA A 161 -57.68 -30.15 12.14
C ALA A 161 -59.19 -29.87 12.06
N ARG A 162 -59.59 -28.60 11.94
CA ARG A 162 -61.00 -28.20 11.78
C ARG A 162 -61.59 -28.76 10.49
N GLU A 163 -60.85 -28.74 9.40
CA GLU A 163 -61.30 -29.30 8.13
C GLU A 163 -61.56 -30.81 8.24
N ARG A 164 -60.66 -31.56 8.88
CA ARG A 164 -60.87 -33.00 9.15
C ARG A 164 -62.11 -33.25 10.00
N GLU A 165 -62.31 -32.46 11.05
CA GLU A 165 -63.49 -32.57 11.93
C GLU A 165 -64.79 -32.28 11.16
N LEU A 166 -64.79 -31.28 10.27
CA LEU A 166 -65.94 -30.98 9.41
C LEU A 166 -66.21 -32.11 8.42
N ILE A 167 -65.17 -32.69 7.80
CA ILE A 167 -65.31 -33.84 6.90
C ILE A 167 -65.92 -35.03 7.63
N GLU A 168 -65.47 -35.31 8.86
CA GLU A 168 -66.00 -36.39 9.70
C GLU A 168 -67.48 -36.14 10.05
N LYS A 169 -67.81 -34.95 10.55
CA LYS A 169 -69.21 -34.55 10.85
C LYS A 169 -70.12 -34.66 9.64
N LEU A 170 -69.66 -34.24 8.46
CA LEU A 170 -70.42 -34.38 7.20
C LEU A 170 -70.60 -35.85 6.81
N ALA A 171 -69.57 -36.69 7.00
CA ALA A 171 -69.66 -38.11 6.73
C ALA A 171 -70.66 -38.82 7.67
N GLU A 172 -70.68 -38.45 8.95
CA GLU A 172 -71.64 -38.94 9.94
C GLU A 172 -73.07 -38.51 9.62
N ALA A 173 -73.31 -37.22 9.34
CA ALA A 173 -74.61 -36.71 8.94
C ALA A 173 -75.14 -37.45 7.69
N ARG A 174 -74.26 -37.72 6.72
CA ARG A 174 -74.61 -38.50 5.51
C ARG A 174 -74.93 -39.97 5.84
N LYS A 175 -74.30 -40.58 6.84
CA LYS A 175 -74.66 -41.94 7.31
C LYS A 175 -76.04 -41.93 7.97
N ALA A 176 -76.31 -40.97 8.86
CA ALA A 176 -77.60 -40.83 9.54
C ALA A 176 -78.76 -40.58 8.55
N GLY A 177 -78.57 -39.70 7.57
CA GLY A 177 -79.59 -39.40 6.54
C GLY A 177 -79.89 -40.56 5.57
N ARG A 178 -79.00 -41.56 5.46
CA ARG A 178 -79.23 -42.75 4.61
C ARG A 178 -80.05 -43.85 5.30
N GLY A 179 -80.19 -43.80 6.63
CA GLY A 179 -80.89 -44.82 7.42
C GLY A 179 -82.39 -44.57 7.63
N TRP A 180 -82.89 -43.37 7.35
CA TRP A 180 -84.26 -42.94 7.75
C TRP A 180 -85.26 -42.77 6.60
N TRP A 181 -84.93 -43.11 5.35
CA TRP A 181 -85.93 -43.12 4.28
C TRP A 181 -86.50 -44.53 4.08
N PRO A 182 -87.74 -44.83 4.52
CA PRO A 182 -88.23 -46.20 4.68
C PRO A 182 -88.57 -46.93 3.37
N TRP A 183 -88.47 -46.29 2.20
CA TRP A 183 -88.83 -46.90 0.91
C TRP A 183 -87.65 -47.27 0.00
N ARG A 184 -86.39 -47.11 0.43
CA ARG A 184 -85.20 -47.46 -0.39
C ARG A 184 -84.74 -48.93 -0.26
N ARG A 185 -85.68 -49.85 0.02
CA ARG A 185 -85.49 -51.31 -0.08
C ARG A 185 -86.73 -51.95 -0.71
N ALA A 186 -86.92 -51.71 -2.00
CA ALA A 186 -87.79 -52.52 -2.85
C ALA A 186 -87.27 -52.38 -4.28
N GLY A 187 -86.81 -53.50 -4.85
CA GLY A 187 -86.15 -53.59 -6.16
C GLY A 187 -85.05 -54.62 -6.15
#